data_AF-A0A6H0ZGK4-F1
#
_entry.id   AF-A0A6H0ZGK4-F1
#
_cell.length_a   1.000
_cell.length_b   1.000
_cell.length_c   1.000
_cell.angle_alpha   90.00
_cell.angle_beta   90.00
_cell.angle_gamma   90.00
#
_symmetry.space_group_name_H-M   'P 1'
#
loop_
_entity.id
_entity.type
_entity.pdbx_description
1 polymer ?
#
loop_
_entity_poly.entity_id
_entity_poly.type
_entity_poly.pdbx_seq_one_letter_code
_entity_poly.pdbx_strand_id
1 'polypeptide(L)'
;MHGVHLPKPWNNGDGRFVNLALHDRRQMPVGQGGFHVGSLRQVKGGEYLHPPFDDSDRFNGAEFLYVYDCGSSPKTEVEREVKDLISHRPERHLDILFLSHFDLDHICGTPMLLGTNRKRLPGFAVDTIVLPYVDHAERLVAFARATAISLERGRRVPDFFRRMIIDPAAALSEFDPRQIIFVEGDEPPTDGDAGALPDPDIGPWSGSGPETRSEAAYSFKIEAAHAVFRSDPARPALRPQVRIRRLGGGQGSATVSTLLARDFAFNVHDWGGVLGWRLMPYVRSAPKAAITAFERAAEIELKWATGSFRSKIAIASVRVEVVTKHRMKLARAYGAIFGKANKNLTSMSLYSGPANPTETDGWTITPALQPHPETKIGWIGTGDTPLKDPGDISDFESFYSSEIRQVTTFMFPHHGSIENSDPGQLVSDAETFVAAADPPHAWEHPSKQLCNAARFAGAAVEVVMKQRKTAFDESVLVAWGDDRRDIHKLFSAGLGPDDEGCESVAGVAKGRIHT
;
A
#
# COMPACT_ATOMS: atom_id res chain seq x y z
N MET A 1 0.46 -27.64 16.81
CA MET A 1 0.23 -27.17 15.43
C MET A 1 -1.24 -26.83 15.35
N HIS A 2 -1.60 -25.57 15.13
CA HIS A 2 -3.01 -25.13 15.06
C HIS A 2 -3.25 -24.47 13.70
N GLY A 3 -3.08 -25.25 12.63
CA GLY A 3 -3.47 -24.82 11.29
C GLY A 3 -4.98 -25.00 11.12
N VAL A 4 -5.60 -24.15 10.33
CA VAL A 4 -6.99 -24.37 9.89
C VAL A 4 -6.95 -25.36 8.75
N HIS A 5 -7.58 -26.51 8.95
CA HIS A 5 -7.77 -27.52 7.92
C HIS A 5 -9.05 -27.21 7.15
N LEU A 6 -8.93 -26.93 5.86
CA LEU A 6 -10.09 -26.86 4.96
C LEU A 6 -10.30 -28.26 4.35
N PRO A 7 -11.47 -28.92 4.52
CA PRO A 7 -11.74 -30.24 3.93
C PRO A 7 -11.59 -30.34 2.40
N LYS A 8 -11.51 -31.58 1.91
CA LYS A 8 -11.33 -32.02 0.51
C LYS A 8 -12.39 -31.47 -0.46
N PRO A 9 -12.11 -31.45 -1.79
CA PRO A 9 -12.63 -30.46 -2.74
C PRO A 9 -14.13 -30.20 -2.63
N TRP A 10 -14.46 -28.93 -2.45
CA TRP A 10 -15.84 -28.48 -2.33
C TRP A 10 -16.48 -28.48 -3.71
N ASN A 11 -17.35 -29.44 -3.95
CA ASN A 11 -18.29 -29.35 -5.05
C ASN A 11 -19.57 -28.69 -4.54
N ASN A 12 -20.07 -27.71 -5.27
CA ASN A 12 -21.44 -27.24 -5.10
C ASN A 12 -22.43 -28.39 -5.39
N GLY A 13 -23.72 -28.18 -5.10
CA GLY A 13 -24.76 -29.22 -5.26
C GLY A 13 -24.88 -29.78 -6.70
N ASP A 14 -24.30 -29.10 -7.68
CA ASP A 14 -24.23 -29.41 -9.11
C ASP A 14 -22.88 -30.00 -9.57
N GLY A 15 -21.92 -30.23 -8.66
CA GLY A 15 -20.66 -30.93 -8.96
C GLY A 15 -19.50 -30.06 -9.47
N ARG A 16 -19.65 -28.73 -9.50
CA ARG A 16 -18.59 -27.75 -9.82
C ARG A 16 -17.80 -27.37 -8.56
N PHE A 17 -16.50 -27.17 -8.70
CA PHE A 17 -15.68 -26.66 -7.59
C PHE A 17 -16.11 -25.24 -7.14
N VAL A 18 -16.16 -25.02 -5.83
CA VAL A 18 -16.36 -23.69 -5.22
C VAL A 18 -15.10 -22.87 -5.45
N ASN A 19 -15.24 -21.68 -6.04
CA ASN A 19 -14.12 -20.77 -6.24
C ASN A 19 -13.81 -20.03 -4.95
N LEU A 20 -12.83 -20.54 -4.20
CA LEU A 20 -12.32 -19.95 -2.97
C LEU A 20 -10.95 -19.33 -3.20
N ALA A 21 -10.77 -18.10 -2.72
CA ALA A 21 -9.47 -17.45 -2.63
C ALA A 21 -9.09 -17.28 -1.17
N LEU A 22 -7.81 -17.46 -0.86
CA LEU A 22 -7.23 -17.03 0.40
C LEU A 22 -6.49 -15.72 0.16
N HIS A 23 -6.89 -14.68 0.90
CA HIS A 23 -6.15 -13.43 1.02
C HIS A 23 -5.34 -13.46 2.31
N ASP A 24 -4.02 -13.48 2.19
CA ASP A 24 -3.12 -13.35 3.33
C ASP A 24 -2.53 -11.94 3.33
N ARG A 25 -2.49 -11.29 4.49
CA ARG A 25 -1.81 -10.00 4.64
C ARG A 25 -1.07 -9.90 5.96
N ARG A 26 0.01 -9.12 5.95
CA ARG A 26 0.90 -8.92 7.09
C ARG A 26 1.42 -7.51 7.14
N GLN A 27 1.23 -6.83 8.26
CA GLN A 27 2.02 -5.67 8.61
C GLN A 27 3.32 -6.14 9.24
N MET A 28 4.43 -5.98 8.52
CA MET A 28 5.75 -6.43 8.95
C MET A 28 6.26 -5.61 10.16
N PRO A 29 6.95 -6.25 11.11
CA PRO A 29 7.42 -5.64 12.35
C PRO A 29 8.74 -4.87 12.14
N VAL A 30 8.66 -3.75 11.41
CA VAL A 30 9.81 -2.92 11.05
C VAL A 30 10.01 -1.69 11.93
N GLY A 31 9.08 -1.45 12.86
CA GLY A 31 9.07 -0.30 13.76
C GLY A 31 8.58 0.98 13.07
N GLN A 32 9.32 2.09 13.23
CA GLN A 32 8.98 3.37 12.62
C GLN A 32 9.22 3.35 11.10
N GLY A 33 8.16 3.12 10.34
CA GLY A 33 8.15 3.05 8.88
C GLY A 33 6.88 2.36 8.36
N GLY A 34 6.96 1.81 7.15
CA GLY A 34 5.88 1.03 6.54
C GLY A 34 6.45 -0.16 5.79
N PHE A 35 5.91 -1.35 6.04
CA PHE A 35 6.15 -2.53 5.21
C PHE A 35 4.98 -3.50 5.36
N HIS A 36 4.06 -3.44 4.42
CA HIS A 36 2.89 -4.31 4.38
C HIS A 36 2.97 -5.24 3.17
N VAL A 37 2.61 -6.50 3.36
CA VAL A 37 2.58 -7.51 2.31
C VAL A 37 1.18 -8.10 2.25
N GLY A 38 0.60 -8.18 1.06
CA GLY A 38 -0.64 -8.90 0.83
C GLY A 38 -0.53 -9.85 -0.35
N SER A 39 -1.30 -10.92 -0.33
CA SER A 39 -1.27 -11.95 -1.36
C SER A 39 -2.64 -12.53 -1.64
N LEU A 40 -2.79 -13.13 -2.82
CA LEU A 40 -3.93 -13.97 -3.18
C LEU A 40 -3.44 -15.34 -3.64
N ARG A 41 -4.22 -16.35 -3.27
CA ARG A 41 -4.01 -17.73 -3.66
C ARG A 41 -5.35 -18.40 -3.88
N GLN A 42 -5.52 -19.13 -4.96
CA GLN A 42 -6.66 -20.00 -5.15
C GLN A 42 -6.55 -21.20 -4.22
N VAL A 43 -7.61 -21.48 -3.46
CA VAL A 43 -7.67 -22.67 -2.60
C VAL A 43 -8.11 -23.85 -3.48
N LYS A 44 -7.14 -24.64 -3.94
CA LYS A 44 -7.39 -25.85 -4.73
C LYS A 44 -7.79 -26.97 -3.78
N GLY A 45 -8.79 -27.77 -4.15
CA GLY A 45 -9.35 -28.80 -3.29
C GLY A 45 -8.31 -29.79 -2.74
N GLY A 46 -8.46 -30.17 -1.47
CA GLY A 46 -7.46 -30.90 -0.69
C GLY A 46 -7.44 -30.35 0.75
N GLU A 47 -6.62 -30.94 1.63
CA GLU A 47 -6.37 -30.35 2.95
C GLU A 47 -5.44 -29.14 2.80
N TYR A 48 -6.02 -27.94 2.71
CA TYR A 48 -5.21 -26.73 2.88
C TYR A 48 -4.91 -26.59 4.37
N LEU A 49 -3.62 -26.60 4.71
CA LEU A 49 -3.12 -26.33 6.05
C LEU A 49 -2.60 -24.90 6.07
N HIS A 50 -3.35 -24.00 6.70
CA HIS A 50 -2.85 -22.66 6.95
C HIS A 50 -1.62 -22.73 7.87
N PRO A 51 -0.47 -22.13 7.51
CA PRO A 51 0.74 -22.21 8.34
C PRO A 51 0.51 -21.56 9.72
N PRO A 52 1.26 -21.99 10.75
CA PRO A 52 1.15 -21.42 12.08
C PRO A 52 1.49 -19.93 12.08
N PHE A 53 0.92 -19.22 13.06
CA PHE A 53 1.08 -17.79 13.27
C PHE A 53 2.57 -17.41 13.44
N ASP A 54 2.97 -16.30 12.80
CA ASP A 54 4.27 -15.58 12.90
C ASP A 54 5.33 -15.66 11.77
N ASP A 55 5.19 -16.49 10.73
CA ASP A 55 6.22 -16.58 9.67
C ASP A 55 5.73 -16.15 8.27
N SER A 56 6.68 -15.72 7.42
CA SER A 56 6.46 -15.37 6.01
C SER A 56 6.09 -16.58 5.14
N ASP A 57 6.12 -17.81 5.67
CA ASP A 57 5.66 -19.03 4.99
C ASP A 57 4.18 -18.96 4.56
N ARG A 58 3.35 -18.10 5.18
CA ARG A 58 1.98 -17.82 4.70
C ARG A 58 1.91 -17.40 3.23
N PHE A 59 2.95 -16.71 2.76
CA PHE A 59 3.06 -16.23 1.38
C PHE A 59 3.62 -17.28 0.43
N ASN A 60 4.09 -18.42 0.93
CA ASN A 60 4.59 -19.51 0.10
C ASN A 60 3.46 -20.05 -0.80
N GLY A 61 3.75 -20.21 -2.09
CA GLY A 61 2.76 -20.63 -3.09
C GLY A 61 1.66 -19.62 -3.41
N ALA A 62 1.73 -18.38 -2.91
CA ALA A 62 0.85 -17.30 -3.37
C ALA A 62 1.03 -17.04 -4.87
N GLU A 63 -0.10 -16.88 -5.57
CA GLU A 63 -0.19 -16.72 -7.03
C GLU A 63 -0.19 -15.23 -7.42
N PHE A 64 -0.52 -14.34 -6.49
CA PHE A 64 -0.38 -12.90 -6.61
C PHE A 64 0.22 -12.33 -5.32
N LEU A 65 1.19 -11.42 -5.43
CA LEU A 65 1.84 -10.78 -4.29
C LEU A 65 1.95 -9.27 -4.54
N TYR A 66 1.51 -8.47 -3.57
CA TYR A 66 1.72 -7.03 -3.59
C TYR A 66 2.34 -6.55 -2.27
N VAL A 67 3.07 -5.45 -2.35
CA VAL A 67 3.71 -4.80 -1.20
C VAL A 67 3.26 -3.34 -1.15
N TYR A 68 2.93 -2.85 0.04
CA TYR A 68 2.68 -1.44 0.33
C TYR A 68 3.73 -0.93 1.31
N ASP A 69 4.60 -0.07 0.80
CA ASP A 69 5.86 0.38 1.41
C ASP A 69 6.85 -0.75 1.74
N CYS A 70 8.11 -0.37 1.90
CA CYS A 70 9.16 -1.29 2.31
C CYS A 70 10.32 -0.52 2.96
N GLY A 71 10.03 0.25 4.01
CA GLY A 71 11.00 1.09 4.67
C GLY A 71 10.87 1.10 6.19
N SER A 72 11.97 1.49 6.83
CA SER A 72 11.95 1.90 8.23
C SER A 72 13.17 2.72 8.61
N SER A 73 13.07 3.37 9.76
CA SER A 73 14.17 4.09 10.39
C SER A 73 14.35 3.61 11.84
N PRO A 74 15.38 2.80 12.17
CA PRO A 74 16.49 2.39 11.31
C PRO A 74 16.12 1.25 10.35
N LYS A 75 16.80 1.20 9.19
CA LYS A 75 16.58 0.20 8.12
C LYS A 75 16.89 -1.26 8.48
N THR A 76 17.45 -1.54 9.65
CA THR A 76 17.91 -2.89 10.02
C THR A 76 16.77 -3.90 10.06
N GLU A 77 15.59 -3.45 10.49
CA GLU A 77 14.44 -4.32 10.64
C GLU A 77 13.78 -4.62 9.30
N VAL A 78 13.67 -3.62 8.40
CA VAL A 78 13.24 -3.91 7.02
C VAL A 78 14.23 -4.83 6.30
N GLU A 79 15.54 -4.71 6.57
CA GLU A 79 16.55 -5.66 6.06
C GLU A 79 16.36 -7.09 6.55
N ARG A 80 15.88 -7.27 7.78
CA ARG A 80 15.55 -8.58 8.34
C ARG A 80 14.29 -9.15 7.69
N GLU A 81 13.21 -8.37 7.63
CA GLU A 81 11.92 -8.82 7.11
C GLU A 81 11.93 -9.08 5.60
N VAL A 82 12.67 -8.31 4.81
CA VAL A 82 12.81 -8.58 3.36
C VAL A 82 13.55 -9.89 3.10
N LYS A 83 14.60 -10.19 3.86
CA LYS A 83 15.32 -11.47 3.72
C LYS A 83 14.42 -12.66 4.04
N ASP A 84 13.64 -12.52 5.10
CA ASP A 84 12.66 -13.51 5.56
C ASP A 84 11.57 -13.77 4.52
N LEU A 85 11.01 -12.70 3.93
CA LEU A 85 10.05 -12.81 2.85
C LEU A 85 10.64 -13.49 1.60
N ILE A 86 11.87 -13.11 1.20
CA ILE A 86 12.55 -13.69 0.03
C ILE A 86 12.86 -15.18 0.26
N SER A 87 13.20 -15.61 1.48
CA SER A 87 13.49 -17.02 1.76
C SER A 87 12.25 -17.92 1.65
N HIS A 88 11.05 -17.36 1.82
CA HIS A 88 9.77 -18.06 1.73
C HIS A 88 9.05 -17.88 0.38
N ARG A 89 9.69 -17.21 -0.59
CA ARG A 89 9.15 -16.95 -1.94
C ARG A 89 10.15 -17.36 -3.02
N PRO A 90 10.32 -18.68 -3.27
CA PRO A 90 11.30 -19.18 -4.24
C PRO A 90 11.04 -18.69 -5.67
N GLU A 91 9.78 -18.38 -6.02
CA GLU A 91 9.39 -17.83 -7.32
C GLU A 91 9.96 -16.44 -7.56
N ARG A 92 10.28 -15.71 -6.47
CA ARG A 92 10.85 -14.35 -6.47
C ARG A 92 10.14 -13.40 -7.44
N HIS A 93 8.82 -13.52 -7.49
CA HIS A 93 7.96 -12.62 -8.25
C HIS A 93 7.15 -11.71 -7.32
N LEU A 94 7.12 -10.42 -7.64
CA LEU A 94 6.28 -9.41 -7.00
C LEU A 94 5.40 -8.76 -8.07
N ASP A 95 4.08 -8.86 -7.95
CA ASP A 95 3.18 -8.32 -8.97
C ASP A 95 3.11 -6.80 -8.90
N ILE A 96 2.92 -6.23 -7.69
CA ILE A 96 2.82 -4.79 -7.53
C ILE A 96 3.56 -4.31 -6.27
N LEU A 97 4.45 -3.34 -6.43
CA LEU A 97 5.03 -2.55 -5.33
C LEU A 97 4.38 -1.18 -5.29
N PHE A 98 3.68 -0.85 -4.22
CA PHE A 98 3.20 0.49 -3.92
C PHE A 98 4.19 1.18 -2.97
N LEU A 99 4.63 2.38 -3.32
CA LEU A 99 5.38 3.27 -2.43
C LEU A 99 4.48 4.46 -2.10
N SER A 100 4.08 4.58 -0.84
CA SER A 100 3.01 5.48 -0.43
C SER A 100 3.41 6.95 -0.53
N HIS A 101 4.68 7.29 -0.31
CA HIS A 101 5.19 8.65 -0.42
C HIS A 101 6.72 8.70 -0.57
N PHE A 102 7.25 9.89 -0.82
CA PHE A 102 8.66 10.13 -1.14
C PHE A 102 9.57 10.26 0.08
N ASP A 103 9.33 9.50 1.15
CA ASP A 103 10.16 9.55 2.36
C ASP A 103 11.07 8.34 2.54
N LEU A 104 12.24 8.63 3.14
CA LEU A 104 13.32 7.66 3.25
C LEU A 104 12.92 6.43 4.05
N ASP A 105 12.16 6.62 5.12
CA ASP A 105 11.66 5.56 6.01
C ASP A 105 10.51 4.75 5.43
N HIS A 106 10.06 5.02 4.20
CA HIS A 106 9.07 4.21 3.49
C HIS A 106 9.66 3.52 2.24
N ILE A 107 10.71 4.08 1.64
CA ILE A 107 11.29 3.54 0.40
C ILE A 107 12.70 2.92 0.55
N CYS A 108 13.35 3.03 1.72
CA CYS A 108 14.76 2.64 1.87
C CYS A 108 15.05 1.15 1.63
N GLY A 109 14.07 0.26 1.80
CA GLY A 109 14.23 -1.18 1.56
C GLY A 109 14.05 -1.59 0.10
N THR A 110 13.53 -0.70 -0.78
CA THR A 110 13.29 -0.99 -2.21
C THR A 110 14.49 -1.66 -2.90
N PRO A 111 15.75 -1.18 -2.76
CA PRO A 111 16.88 -1.78 -3.46
C PRO A 111 17.20 -3.23 -3.06
N MET A 112 16.81 -3.62 -1.85
CA MET A 112 17.01 -4.99 -1.35
C MET A 112 15.77 -5.84 -1.60
N LEU A 113 14.56 -5.28 -1.53
CA LEU A 113 13.32 -5.98 -1.89
C LEU A 113 13.37 -6.45 -3.35
N LEU A 114 13.76 -5.57 -4.27
CA LEU A 114 13.78 -5.87 -5.70
C LEU A 114 15.11 -6.48 -6.18
N GLY A 115 16.19 -6.28 -5.41
CA GLY A 115 17.54 -6.66 -5.84
C GLY A 115 18.04 -5.76 -6.99
N THR A 116 19.29 -5.91 -7.43
CA THR A 116 19.74 -5.23 -8.66
C THR A 116 20.61 -6.16 -9.48
N ASN A 117 20.38 -6.20 -10.80
CA ASN A 117 21.21 -6.97 -11.74
C ASN A 117 22.69 -6.58 -11.65
N ARG A 118 22.99 -5.32 -11.28
CA ARG A 118 24.36 -4.80 -11.14
C ARG A 118 25.12 -5.33 -9.92
N LYS A 119 24.45 -5.80 -8.85
CA LYS A 119 25.11 -6.21 -7.60
C LYS A 119 24.94 -7.68 -7.23
N ARG A 120 24.28 -8.50 -8.08
CA ARG A 120 23.92 -9.90 -7.77
C ARG A 120 23.23 -10.06 -6.41
N LEU A 121 22.43 -9.06 -6.00
CA LEU A 121 21.62 -9.18 -4.79
C LEU A 121 20.34 -9.93 -5.15
N PRO A 122 20.02 -11.06 -4.50
CA PRO A 122 18.75 -11.73 -4.71
C PRO A 122 17.63 -10.83 -4.19
N GLY A 123 16.66 -10.53 -5.04
CA GLY A 123 15.42 -9.82 -4.72
C GLY A 123 14.29 -10.30 -5.62
N PHE A 124 13.13 -9.67 -5.50
CA PHE A 124 11.97 -9.93 -6.33
C PHE A 124 12.10 -9.28 -7.72
N ALA A 125 11.82 -10.04 -8.77
CA ALA A 125 11.45 -9.47 -10.06
C ALA A 125 10.05 -8.85 -9.91
N VAL A 126 9.94 -7.54 -10.08
CA VAL A 126 8.68 -6.82 -9.94
C VAL A 126 8.05 -6.53 -11.29
N ASP A 127 6.74 -6.73 -11.43
CA ASP A 127 6.03 -6.39 -12.67
C ASP A 127 5.69 -4.88 -12.73
N THR A 128 5.03 -4.35 -11.70
CA THR A 128 4.55 -2.97 -11.65
C THR A 128 5.00 -2.26 -10.37
N ILE A 129 5.56 -1.05 -10.51
CA ILE A 129 5.84 -0.15 -9.38
C ILE A 129 4.89 1.04 -9.45
N VAL A 130 4.22 1.35 -8.33
CA VAL A 130 3.21 2.41 -8.21
C VAL A 130 3.63 3.37 -7.11
N LEU A 131 3.58 4.67 -7.39
CA LEU A 131 3.95 5.71 -6.42
C LEU A 131 3.23 7.03 -6.74
N PRO A 132 3.01 7.94 -5.78
CA PRO A 132 2.49 9.26 -6.10
C PRO A 132 3.35 9.98 -7.14
N TYR A 133 2.71 10.75 -8.00
CA TYR A 133 3.43 11.79 -8.74
C TYR A 133 3.76 12.93 -7.78
N VAL A 134 5.05 13.20 -7.63
CA VAL A 134 5.55 14.32 -6.83
C VAL A 134 6.40 15.19 -7.73
N ASP A 135 6.17 16.50 -7.71
CA ASP A 135 6.90 17.45 -8.56
C ASP A 135 8.36 17.63 -8.10
N HIS A 136 9.19 18.25 -8.94
CA HIS A 136 10.60 18.50 -8.61
C HIS A 136 10.82 19.29 -7.31
N ALA A 137 9.95 20.26 -7.00
CA ALA A 137 10.13 21.10 -5.82
C ALA A 137 9.84 20.30 -4.55
N GLU A 138 8.76 19.54 -4.55
CA GLU A 138 8.36 18.68 -3.45
C GLU A 138 9.36 17.53 -3.22
N ARG A 139 9.90 16.91 -4.28
CA ARG A 139 11.02 15.96 -4.16
C ARG A 139 12.21 16.58 -3.42
N LEU A 140 12.52 17.86 -3.67
CA LEU A 140 13.59 18.56 -2.95
C LEU A 140 13.22 18.87 -1.49
N VAL A 141 11.93 19.05 -1.17
CA VAL A 141 11.48 19.14 0.23
C VAL A 141 11.74 17.82 0.96
N ALA A 142 11.36 16.69 0.37
CA ALA A 142 11.61 15.36 0.93
C ALA A 142 13.12 15.10 1.12
N PHE A 143 13.94 15.52 0.15
CA PHE A 143 15.41 15.47 0.29
C PHE A 143 15.94 16.31 1.44
N ALA A 144 15.41 17.53 1.59
CA ALA A 144 15.81 18.46 2.64
C ALA A 144 15.47 17.91 4.02
N ARG A 145 14.27 17.35 4.19
CA ARG A 145 13.82 16.62 5.40
C ARG A 145 14.76 15.46 5.73
N ALA A 146 14.97 14.55 4.78
CA ALA A 146 15.86 13.41 4.97
C ALA A 146 17.29 13.83 5.34
N THR A 147 17.77 14.94 4.76
CA THR A 147 19.07 15.51 5.10
C THR A 147 19.10 16.02 6.53
N ALA A 148 18.10 16.80 6.96
CA ALA A 148 18.01 17.32 8.33
C ALA A 148 18.04 16.19 9.36
N ILE A 149 17.19 15.17 9.19
CA ILE A 149 17.12 13.99 10.08
C ILE A 149 18.42 13.18 10.07
N SER A 150 19.01 12.97 8.88
CA SER A 150 20.25 12.19 8.76
C SER A 150 21.42 12.87 9.46
N LEU A 151 21.52 14.21 9.37
CA LEU A 151 22.57 14.99 10.01
C LEU A 151 22.50 14.92 11.54
N GLU A 152 21.31 15.07 12.11
CA GLU A 152 21.09 14.92 13.55
C GLU A 152 21.57 13.57 14.08
N ARG A 153 21.51 12.54 13.22
CA ARG A 153 21.93 11.15 13.54
C ARG A 153 23.35 10.82 13.09
N GLY A 154 24.12 11.78 12.57
CA GLY A 154 25.48 11.55 12.07
C GLY A 154 25.54 10.64 10.82
N ARG A 155 24.46 10.54 10.05
CA ARG A 155 24.33 9.68 8.88
C ARG A 155 24.28 10.51 7.58
N ARG A 156 24.48 9.83 6.45
CA ARG A 156 24.29 10.41 5.11
C ARG A 156 22.99 9.88 4.51
N VAL A 157 22.34 10.72 3.72
CA VAL A 157 21.21 10.31 2.89
C VAL A 157 21.68 9.24 1.89
N PRO A 158 21.01 8.08 1.78
CA PRO A 158 21.41 7.01 0.87
C PRO A 158 21.38 7.44 -0.61
N ASP A 159 22.28 6.84 -1.41
CA ASP A 159 22.40 7.14 -2.84
C ASP A 159 21.09 6.87 -3.62
N PHE A 160 20.44 5.74 -3.34
CA PHE A 160 19.17 5.39 -3.98
C PHE A 160 18.11 6.48 -3.77
N PHE A 161 17.94 6.95 -2.53
CA PHE A 161 17.01 8.04 -2.23
C PHE A 161 17.37 9.31 -3.00
N ARG A 162 18.66 9.69 -3.03
CA ARG A 162 19.12 10.84 -3.83
C ARG A 162 18.77 10.69 -5.32
N ARG A 163 18.88 9.49 -5.89
CA ARG A 163 18.50 9.23 -7.30
C ARG A 163 17.00 9.31 -7.50
N MET A 164 16.19 8.80 -6.57
CA MET A 164 14.73 8.97 -6.57
C MET A 164 14.31 10.45 -6.59
N ILE A 165 15.05 11.32 -5.90
CA ILE A 165 14.79 12.77 -5.91
C ILE A 165 15.13 13.41 -7.26
N ILE A 166 16.21 12.98 -7.92
CA ILE A 166 16.66 13.56 -9.18
C ILE A 166 15.77 13.12 -10.35
N ASP A 167 15.54 11.81 -10.44
CA ASP A 167 14.80 11.14 -11.52
C ASP A 167 14.28 9.79 -11.01
N PRO A 168 13.04 9.74 -10.47
CA PRO A 168 12.47 8.52 -9.92
C PRO A 168 12.22 7.47 -11.00
N ALA A 169 11.87 7.86 -12.23
CA ALA A 169 11.65 6.94 -13.33
C ALA A 169 12.95 6.20 -13.69
N ALA A 170 14.06 6.94 -13.85
CA ALA A 170 15.37 6.34 -14.11
C ALA A 170 15.87 5.49 -12.93
N ALA A 171 15.66 5.93 -11.69
CA ALA A 171 16.08 5.19 -10.51
C ALA A 171 15.35 3.85 -10.35
N LEU A 172 14.04 3.82 -10.62
CA LEU A 172 13.21 2.61 -10.54
C LEU A 172 13.38 1.70 -11.75
N SER A 173 13.66 2.24 -12.93
CA SER A 173 13.92 1.44 -14.14
C SER A 173 15.14 0.52 -14.02
N GLU A 174 16.04 0.77 -13.07
CA GLU A 174 17.17 -0.13 -12.79
C GLU A 174 16.75 -1.50 -12.23
N PHE A 175 15.51 -1.61 -11.75
CA PHE A 175 14.91 -2.86 -11.28
C PHE A 175 14.18 -3.63 -12.37
N ASP A 176 14.20 -3.13 -13.62
CA ASP A 176 13.58 -3.74 -14.80
C ASP A 176 12.09 -4.09 -14.64
N PRO A 177 11.24 -3.22 -14.04
CA PRO A 177 9.80 -3.47 -14.02
C PRO A 177 9.24 -3.39 -15.44
N ARG A 178 8.14 -4.09 -15.72
CA ARG A 178 7.40 -3.88 -16.97
C ARG A 178 6.87 -2.45 -17.06
N GLN A 179 6.42 -1.91 -15.93
CA GLN A 179 5.90 -0.54 -15.87
C GLN A 179 6.07 0.15 -14.51
N ILE A 180 6.15 1.47 -14.57
CA ILE A 180 6.12 2.38 -13.42
C ILE A 180 4.89 3.28 -13.59
N ILE A 181 4.04 3.36 -12.58
CA ILE A 181 2.82 4.17 -12.59
C ILE A 181 2.92 5.24 -11.50
N PHE A 182 3.04 6.48 -11.93
CA PHE A 182 2.87 7.64 -11.08
C PHE A 182 1.38 7.93 -10.90
N VAL A 183 0.91 8.08 -9.66
CA VAL A 183 -0.49 8.38 -9.35
C VAL A 183 -0.66 9.88 -9.14
N GLU A 184 -1.47 10.54 -9.97
CA GLU A 184 -1.78 11.96 -9.77
C GLU A 184 -2.57 12.16 -8.48
N GLY A 185 -2.22 13.22 -7.76
CA GLY A 185 -3.03 13.68 -6.64
C GLY A 185 -4.25 14.46 -7.07
N ASP A 186 -4.94 15.01 -6.08
CA ASP A 186 -6.11 15.83 -6.29
C ASP A 186 -5.79 17.15 -7.03
N GLU A 187 -4.56 17.64 -6.90
CA GLU A 187 -4.03 18.79 -7.62
C GLU A 187 -3.19 18.38 -8.84
N PRO A 188 -3.36 19.03 -10.01
CA PRO A 188 -2.57 18.71 -11.18
C PRO A 188 -1.09 19.05 -10.98
N PRO A 189 -0.16 18.26 -11.55
CA PRO A 189 1.26 18.57 -11.55
C PRO A 189 1.58 19.99 -12.05
N THR A 190 2.52 20.66 -11.41
CA THR A 190 2.92 22.03 -11.76
C THR A 190 4.27 22.11 -12.48
N ASP A 191 4.96 20.99 -12.70
CA ASP A 191 6.20 20.92 -13.46
C ASP A 191 6.02 20.31 -14.86
N GLY A 192 6.90 20.74 -15.78
CA GLY A 192 6.77 20.45 -17.21
C GLY A 192 6.99 18.98 -17.60
N ASP A 193 7.50 18.15 -16.69
CA ASP A 193 7.65 16.70 -16.89
C ASP A 193 6.29 16.01 -17.02
N ALA A 194 5.26 16.62 -16.44
CA ALA A 194 3.90 16.22 -16.67
C ALA A 194 3.42 16.70 -18.05
N GLY A 195 3.43 18.00 -18.33
CA GLY A 195 2.75 18.57 -19.51
C GLY A 195 1.21 18.54 -19.39
N ALA A 196 0.50 19.18 -20.32
CA ALA A 196 -0.97 19.16 -20.35
C ALA A 196 -1.48 17.76 -20.71
N LEU A 197 -2.55 17.28 -20.04
CA LEU A 197 -3.23 16.03 -20.42
C LEU A 197 -3.98 16.26 -21.74
N PRO A 198 -3.63 15.59 -22.86
CA PRO A 198 -4.59 15.41 -23.94
C PRO A 198 -5.69 14.43 -23.49
N ASP A 199 -6.76 14.31 -24.29
CA ASP A 199 -7.85 13.33 -24.08
C ASP A 199 -7.27 11.93 -23.74
N PRO A 200 -7.93 11.13 -22.89
CA PRO A 200 -7.38 9.87 -22.42
C PRO A 200 -7.07 8.93 -23.59
N ASP A 201 -5.86 8.39 -23.64
CA ASP A 201 -5.53 7.30 -24.55
C ASP A 201 -6.33 6.05 -24.14
N ILE A 202 -7.34 5.72 -24.95
CA ILE A 202 -8.13 4.50 -24.82
C ILE A 202 -7.35 3.35 -25.46
N GLY A 203 -6.65 2.56 -24.64
CA GLY A 203 -5.98 1.32 -25.03
C GLY A 203 -5.92 0.33 -23.88
N PRO A 204 -5.75 -0.98 -24.10
CA PRO A 204 -5.83 -1.99 -23.05
C PRO A 204 -4.62 -1.92 -22.12
N TRP A 205 -4.82 -1.39 -20.91
CA TRP A 205 -3.83 -1.39 -19.83
C TRP A 205 -4.09 -2.58 -18.91
N SER A 206 -3.69 -3.77 -19.35
CA SER A 206 -3.73 -4.99 -18.54
C SER A 206 -2.35 -5.35 -18.01
N GLY A 207 -2.29 -5.84 -16.78
CA GLY A 207 -1.16 -6.58 -16.26
C GLY A 207 -1.26 -8.04 -16.66
N SER A 208 -0.70 -8.35 -17.83
CA SER A 208 -0.12 -9.66 -18.16
C SER A 208 0.70 -9.49 -19.45
N GLY A 209 2.01 -9.79 -19.38
CA GLY A 209 2.77 -10.07 -20.61
C GLY A 209 2.30 -11.43 -21.18
N PRO A 210 2.20 -11.56 -22.51
CA PRO A 210 1.52 -12.67 -23.18
C PRO A 210 2.35 -13.97 -23.07
N GLU A 211 1.66 -15.11 -22.92
CA GLU A 211 2.14 -16.49 -23.21
C GLU A 211 2.66 -17.43 -22.11
N THR A 212 2.89 -17.05 -20.83
CA THR A 212 3.53 -18.03 -19.89
C THR A 212 2.98 -18.20 -18.48
N ARG A 213 1.95 -17.47 -18.04
CA ARG A 213 1.29 -17.84 -16.78
C ARG A 213 0.30 -18.98 -17.05
N SER A 214 0.59 -20.14 -16.47
CA SER A 214 -0.20 -21.37 -16.60
C SER A 214 -1.68 -21.13 -16.26
N GLU A 215 -2.53 -22.08 -16.64
CA GLU A 215 -4.00 -22.08 -16.53
C GLU A 215 -4.58 -21.83 -15.11
N ALA A 216 -3.75 -21.53 -14.10
CA ALA A 216 -4.14 -21.34 -12.71
C ALA A 216 -3.62 -20.05 -12.02
N ALA A 217 -3.10 -19.05 -12.73
CA ALA A 217 -2.54 -17.85 -12.09
C ALA A 217 -3.47 -16.62 -12.13
N TYR A 218 -3.44 -15.81 -11.06
CA TYR A 218 -4.07 -14.49 -11.05
C TYR A 218 -3.38 -13.51 -12.02
N SER A 219 -4.18 -12.60 -12.56
CA SER A 219 -3.74 -11.43 -13.33
C SER A 219 -4.54 -10.19 -12.92
N PHE A 220 -4.20 -9.01 -13.44
CA PHE A 220 -4.94 -7.80 -13.12
C PHE A 220 -5.21 -6.92 -14.34
N LYS A 221 -6.31 -6.17 -14.29
CA LYS A 221 -6.64 -5.11 -15.25
C LYS A 221 -6.66 -3.77 -14.54
N ILE A 222 -6.20 -2.73 -15.23
CA ILE A 222 -6.39 -1.36 -14.77
C ILE A 222 -7.74 -0.89 -15.30
N GLU A 223 -8.64 -0.56 -14.37
CA GLU A 223 -9.98 -0.08 -14.67
C GLU A 223 -10.26 1.20 -13.87
N ALA A 224 -11.36 1.88 -14.18
CA ALA A 224 -11.70 3.10 -13.44
C ALA A 224 -12.04 2.76 -11.98
N ALA A 225 -11.63 3.65 -11.07
CA ALA A 225 -11.88 3.50 -9.64
C ALA A 225 -13.38 3.42 -9.31
N HIS A 226 -14.23 4.08 -10.10
CA HIS A 226 -15.68 4.11 -9.91
C HIS A 226 -16.43 3.45 -11.07
N ALA A 227 -17.44 2.64 -10.76
CA ALA A 227 -18.39 2.12 -11.74
C ALA A 227 -19.51 3.14 -12.02
N VAL A 228 -20.09 3.15 -13.22
CA VAL A 228 -21.34 3.90 -13.50
C VAL A 228 -22.50 3.17 -12.82
N PHE A 229 -23.07 3.76 -11.78
CA PHE A 229 -24.44 3.40 -11.40
C PHE A 229 -25.39 3.97 -12.45
N ARG A 230 -26.02 3.09 -13.24
CA ARG A 230 -27.13 3.45 -14.13
C ARG A 230 -28.32 3.88 -13.28
N SER A 231 -28.47 5.16 -12.96
CA SER A 231 -29.68 5.64 -12.29
C SER A 231 -30.23 6.98 -12.77
N ASP A 232 -29.50 7.76 -13.59
CA ASP A 232 -30.01 9.04 -14.09
C ASP A 232 -30.13 9.05 -15.63
N PRO A 233 -31.34 8.82 -16.20
CA PRO A 233 -31.57 8.93 -17.64
C PRO A 233 -31.52 10.37 -18.17
N ALA A 234 -31.44 11.39 -17.31
CA ALA A 234 -31.40 12.81 -17.70
C ALA A 234 -29.98 13.41 -17.75
N ARG A 235 -28.97 12.68 -17.26
CA ARG A 235 -27.55 13.05 -17.41
C ARG A 235 -26.89 12.08 -18.39
N PRO A 236 -26.25 12.54 -19.48
CA PRO A 236 -25.42 11.64 -20.28
C PRO A 236 -24.37 11.03 -19.33
N ALA A 237 -24.37 9.71 -19.23
CA ALA A 237 -23.40 9.00 -18.40
C ALA A 237 -21.99 9.38 -18.86
N LEU A 238 -21.31 10.24 -18.10
CA LEU A 238 -19.87 10.37 -18.21
C LEU A 238 -19.33 8.98 -17.89
N ARG A 239 -18.79 8.30 -18.90
CA ARG A 239 -18.13 7.02 -18.65
C ARG A 239 -17.01 7.27 -17.64
N PRO A 240 -16.81 6.42 -16.62
CA PRO A 240 -15.70 6.54 -15.71
C PRO A 240 -14.47 6.27 -16.58
N GLN A 241 -13.61 7.29 -16.71
CA GLN A 241 -12.44 7.21 -17.57
C GLN A 241 -11.22 7.12 -16.68
N VAL A 242 -10.48 6.02 -16.84
CA VAL A 242 -9.10 5.94 -16.39
C VAL A 242 -8.32 7.03 -17.13
N ARG A 243 -7.70 7.94 -16.39
CA ARG A 243 -6.80 8.93 -17.00
C ARG A 243 -5.40 8.35 -16.96
N ILE A 244 -4.84 7.98 -18.11
CA ILE A 244 -3.45 7.51 -18.23
C ILE A 244 -2.72 8.32 -19.29
N ARG A 245 -1.47 8.66 -19.01
CA ARG A 245 -0.53 9.26 -19.96
C ARG A 245 0.82 8.56 -19.88
N ARG A 246 1.46 8.28 -21.02
CA ARG A 246 2.86 7.82 -21.04
C ARG A 246 3.81 9.01 -20.82
N LEU A 247 4.69 8.91 -19.82
CA LEU A 247 5.74 9.90 -19.55
C LEU A 247 6.99 9.53 -20.35
N GLY A 248 7.26 10.28 -21.44
CA GLY A 248 8.44 10.08 -22.28
C GLY A 248 8.32 8.91 -23.28
N GLY A 249 9.02 9.06 -24.42
CA GLY A 249 9.02 8.11 -25.52
C GLY A 249 9.08 8.79 -26.90
N GLY A 250 10.27 9.26 -27.30
CA GLY A 250 10.56 9.41 -28.73
C GLY A 250 10.52 8.02 -29.39
N GLN A 251 10.26 7.97 -30.69
CA GLN A 251 10.27 6.73 -31.51
C GLN A 251 11.48 5.84 -31.17
N GLY A 252 11.31 4.90 -30.25
CA GLY A 252 12.39 4.12 -29.66
C GLY A 252 11.84 3.23 -28.56
N SER A 253 12.17 1.95 -28.64
CA SER A 253 11.74 0.89 -27.72
C SER A 253 12.31 1.09 -26.31
N ALA A 254 11.70 1.95 -25.49
CA ALA A 254 11.96 1.92 -24.05
C ALA A 254 11.40 0.59 -23.47
N THR A 255 12.23 -0.18 -22.77
CA THR A 255 11.85 -1.49 -22.21
C THR A 255 10.87 -1.38 -21.04
N VAL A 256 10.92 -0.27 -20.28
CA VAL A 256 10.04 0.01 -19.13
C VAL A 256 9.03 1.09 -19.51
N SER A 257 7.74 0.81 -19.35
CA SER A 257 6.68 1.81 -19.57
C SER A 257 6.53 2.73 -18.36
N THR A 258 6.65 4.04 -18.53
CA THR A 258 6.37 5.01 -17.46
C THR A 258 5.04 5.70 -17.72
N LEU A 259 4.12 5.62 -16.75
CA LEU A 259 2.75 6.12 -16.86
C LEU A 259 2.48 7.14 -15.75
N LEU A 260 1.64 8.12 -16.06
CA LEU A 260 0.94 8.96 -15.09
C LEU A 260 -0.53 8.59 -15.14
N ALA A 261 -1.14 8.30 -13.99
CA ALA A 261 -2.50 7.81 -13.91
C ALA A 261 -3.32 8.43 -12.78
N ARG A 262 -4.63 8.55 -12.96
CA ARG A 262 -5.59 9.01 -11.93
C ARG A 262 -6.90 8.22 -12.02
N ASP A 263 -7.62 8.14 -10.90
CA ASP A 263 -8.97 7.58 -10.78
C ASP A 263 -9.07 6.14 -11.34
N PHE A 264 -8.09 5.31 -10.97
CA PHE A 264 -7.99 3.92 -11.42
C PHE A 264 -7.89 2.94 -10.26
N ALA A 265 -8.17 1.68 -10.54
CA ALA A 265 -7.92 0.56 -9.64
C ALA A 265 -7.35 -0.63 -10.42
N PHE A 266 -6.56 -1.46 -9.73
CA PHE A 266 -6.18 -2.77 -10.24
C PHE A 266 -7.25 -3.78 -9.83
N ASN A 267 -7.98 -4.32 -10.79
CA ASN A 267 -8.90 -5.43 -10.57
C ASN A 267 -8.18 -6.74 -10.83
N VAL A 268 -7.82 -7.42 -9.74
CA VAL A 268 -7.16 -8.72 -9.71
C VAL A 268 -8.20 -9.81 -9.86
N HIS A 269 -8.02 -10.66 -10.86
CA HIS A 269 -8.96 -11.71 -11.25
C HIS A 269 -8.20 -13.01 -11.58
N ASP A 270 -8.87 -14.14 -11.43
CA ASP A 270 -8.40 -15.42 -11.96
C ASP A 270 -8.61 -15.50 -13.48
N TRP A 271 -8.12 -16.60 -14.05
CA TRP A 271 -8.29 -16.93 -15.46
C TRP A 271 -9.76 -17.05 -15.89
N GLY A 272 -10.67 -17.40 -14.98
CA GLY A 272 -12.11 -17.42 -15.21
C GLY A 272 -12.75 -16.03 -15.29
N GLY A 273 -12.05 -14.97 -14.85
CA GLY A 273 -12.58 -13.62 -14.76
C GLY A 273 -13.71 -13.45 -13.73
N VAL A 274 -13.88 -14.43 -12.84
CA VAL A 274 -14.98 -14.49 -11.86
C VAL A 274 -14.56 -13.85 -10.55
N LEU A 275 -13.26 -13.81 -10.24
CA LEU A 275 -12.75 -13.21 -9.01
C LEU A 275 -12.61 -11.69 -9.13
N GLY A 276 -13.00 -10.99 -8.07
CA GLY A 276 -12.93 -9.53 -8.00
C GLY A 276 -12.27 -9.06 -6.72
N TRP A 277 -10.93 -9.03 -6.69
CA TRP A 277 -10.17 -8.28 -5.68
C TRP A 277 -9.66 -6.99 -6.29
N ARG A 278 -9.69 -5.90 -5.52
CA ARG A 278 -9.39 -4.55 -6.00
C ARG A 278 -8.28 -3.92 -5.16
N LEU A 279 -7.30 -3.33 -5.85
CA LEU A 279 -6.29 -2.45 -5.26
C LEU A 279 -6.49 -1.04 -5.80
N MET A 280 -6.96 -0.11 -4.98
CA MET A 280 -7.38 1.23 -5.42
C MET A 280 -6.56 2.31 -4.72
N PRO A 281 -5.59 2.93 -5.43
CA PRO A 281 -4.79 4.02 -4.88
C PRO A 281 -5.54 5.35 -4.90
N TYR A 282 -5.36 6.14 -3.85
CA TYR A 282 -5.81 7.53 -3.73
C TYR A 282 -4.64 8.40 -3.30
N VAL A 283 -4.35 9.50 -3.99
CA VAL A 283 -3.26 10.40 -3.61
C VAL A 283 -3.82 11.74 -3.15
N ARG A 284 -3.45 12.15 -1.94
CA ARG A 284 -3.66 13.51 -1.45
C ARG A 284 -2.40 14.32 -1.69
N SER A 285 -2.51 15.38 -2.48
CA SER A 285 -1.41 16.30 -2.78
C SER A 285 -1.06 17.17 -1.58
N ALA A 286 0.21 17.54 -1.52
CA ALA A 286 0.74 18.50 -0.57
C ALA A 286 0.07 19.88 -0.66
N PRO A 287 -0.10 20.60 0.46
CA PRO A 287 -0.55 21.99 0.43
C PRO A 287 0.44 22.90 -0.32
N LYS A 288 -0.01 23.54 -1.42
CA LYS A 288 0.80 24.44 -2.27
C LYS A 288 1.51 25.55 -1.49
N ALA A 289 0.87 26.05 -0.43
CA ALA A 289 1.44 27.10 0.41
C ALA A 289 2.75 26.66 1.10
N ALA A 290 2.82 25.41 1.57
CA ALA A 290 4.00 24.87 2.23
C ALA A 290 5.17 24.71 1.24
N ILE A 291 4.88 24.19 0.04
CA ILE A 291 5.88 24.07 -1.03
C ILE A 291 6.38 25.46 -1.44
N THR A 292 5.47 26.42 -1.67
CA THR A 292 5.83 27.80 -2.04
C THR A 292 6.72 28.46 -0.99
N ALA A 293 6.42 28.26 0.30
CA ALA A 293 7.24 28.79 1.39
C ALA A 293 8.64 28.18 1.39
N PHE A 294 8.77 26.86 1.15
CA PHE A 294 10.07 26.21 1.00
C PHE A 294 10.85 26.74 -0.21
N GLU A 295 10.20 26.92 -1.36
CA GLU A 295 10.84 27.47 -2.56
C GLU A 295 11.49 28.84 -2.26
N ARG A 296 10.77 29.72 -1.54
CA ARG A 296 11.30 31.03 -1.12
C ARG A 296 12.48 30.89 -0.16
N ALA A 297 12.37 30.03 0.84
CA ALA A 297 13.47 29.80 1.78
C ALA A 297 14.71 29.23 1.08
N ALA A 298 14.52 28.31 0.13
CA ALA A 298 15.58 27.71 -0.65
C ALA A 298 16.25 28.73 -1.59
N GLU A 299 15.48 29.62 -2.22
CA GLU A 299 16.03 30.73 -3.03
C GLU A 299 16.98 31.62 -2.21
N ILE A 300 16.59 31.97 -0.98
CA ILE A 300 17.41 32.77 -0.06
C ILE A 300 18.71 32.02 0.29
N GLU A 301 18.59 30.77 0.75
CA GLU A 301 19.74 29.94 1.15
C GLU A 301 20.72 29.66 -0.01
N LEU A 302 20.18 29.48 -1.22
CA LEU A 302 20.96 29.23 -2.44
C LEU A 302 21.48 30.52 -3.09
N LYS A 303 21.05 31.70 -2.63
CA LYS A 303 21.30 33.02 -3.25
C LYS A 303 20.82 33.06 -4.70
N TRP A 304 19.65 32.48 -4.95
CA TRP A 304 18.97 32.53 -6.25
C TRP A 304 18.00 33.71 -6.30
N ALA A 305 17.70 34.17 -7.51
CA ALA A 305 16.72 35.23 -7.71
C ALA A 305 15.33 34.77 -7.25
N THR A 306 14.57 35.67 -6.64
CA THR A 306 13.20 35.42 -6.21
C THR A 306 12.35 34.98 -7.40
N GLY A 307 11.74 33.80 -7.32
CA GLY A 307 10.84 33.23 -8.34
C GLY A 307 11.56 32.35 -9.37
N SER A 308 12.85 32.09 -9.19
CA SER A 308 13.64 31.28 -10.10
C SER A 308 13.77 29.81 -9.69
N PHE A 309 13.24 29.40 -8.53
CA PHE A 309 13.42 28.05 -8.01
C PHE A 309 12.99 26.97 -9.02
N ARG A 310 11.73 26.99 -9.44
CA ARG A 310 11.15 25.99 -10.35
C ARG A 310 11.85 25.93 -11.70
N SER A 311 12.14 27.08 -12.31
CA SER A 311 12.82 27.12 -13.62
C SER A 311 14.27 26.62 -13.54
N LYS A 312 14.96 26.82 -12.42
CA LYS A 312 16.31 26.28 -12.20
C LYS A 312 16.29 24.77 -11.98
N ILE A 313 15.41 24.26 -11.11
CA ILE A 313 15.37 22.82 -10.79
C ILE A 313 14.75 21.97 -11.90
N ALA A 314 14.09 22.57 -12.89
CA ALA A 314 13.70 21.88 -14.12
C ALA A 314 14.92 21.26 -14.85
N ILE A 315 16.11 21.83 -14.66
CA ILE A 315 17.36 21.31 -15.23
C ILE A 315 17.93 20.20 -14.34
N ALA A 316 18.06 18.98 -14.89
CA ALA A 316 18.53 17.81 -14.14
C ALA A 316 19.92 18.00 -13.47
N SER A 317 20.86 18.67 -14.14
CA SER A 317 22.19 18.95 -13.57
C SER A 317 22.12 19.89 -12.36
N VAL A 318 21.17 20.82 -12.32
CA VAL A 318 20.92 21.67 -11.15
C VAL A 318 20.36 20.83 -10.00
N ARG A 319 19.43 19.90 -10.27
CA ARG A 319 18.93 18.96 -9.25
C ARG A 319 20.08 18.16 -8.65
N VAL A 320 20.96 17.59 -9.49
CA VAL A 320 22.16 16.88 -9.04
C VAL A 320 23.05 17.79 -8.18
N GLU A 321 23.29 19.03 -8.60
CA GLU A 321 24.11 19.97 -7.84
C GLU A 321 23.54 20.26 -6.45
N VAL A 322 22.23 20.57 -6.36
CA VAL A 322 21.63 20.96 -5.07
C VAL A 322 21.61 19.80 -4.07
N VAL A 323 21.30 18.58 -4.52
CA VAL A 323 21.27 17.41 -3.62
C VAL A 323 22.67 16.91 -3.22
N THR A 324 23.73 17.33 -3.93
CA THR A 324 25.11 16.92 -3.62
C THR A 324 25.90 17.98 -2.87
N LYS A 325 25.95 19.19 -3.41
CA LYS A 325 26.78 20.30 -2.92
C LYS A 325 26.04 21.20 -1.94
N HIS A 326 24.72 21.37 -2.10
CA HIS A 326 23.93 22.33 -1.32
C HIS A 326 22.95 21.69 -0.32
N ARG A 327 23.13 20.40 0.02
CA ARG A 327 22.25 19.67 0.95
C ARG A 327 22.01 20.39 2.29
N MET A 328 23.03 21.05 2.84
CA MET A 328 22.92 21.77 4.12
C MET A 328 22.05 23.03 4.00
N LYS A 329 22.08 23.69 2.83
CA LYS A 329 21.23 24.85 2.52
C LYS A 329 19.77 24.43 2.41
N LEU A 330 19.51 23.33 1.72
CA LEU A 330 18.17 22.75 1.62
C LEU A 330 17.63 22.36 3.00
N ALA A 331 18.44 21.69 3.83
CA ALA A 331 18.04 21.32 5.19
C ALA A 331 17.70 22.54 6.08
N ARG A 332 18.43 23.66 5.95
CA ARG A 332 18.09 24.91 6.64
C ARG A 332 16.82 25.55 6.11
N ALA A 333 16.61 25.58 4.79
CA ALA A 333 15.37 26.05 4.18
C ALA A 333 14.17 25.24 4.69
N TYR A 334 14.31 23.91 4.78
CA TYR A 334 13.31 23.04 5.39
C TYR A 334 13.05 23.42 6.85
N GLY A 335 14.10 23.48 7.69
CA GLY A 335 13.96 23.81 9.11
C GLY A 335 13.34 25.17 9.37
N ALA A 336 13.55 26.15 8.49
CA ALA A 336 12.95 27.49 8.60
C ALA A 336 11.43 27.50 8.39
N ILE A 337 10.89 26.55 7.60
CA ILE A 337 9.47 26.50 7.24
C ILE A 337 8.72 25.46 8.08
N PHE A 338 9.32 24.28 8.25
CA PHE A 338 8.66 23.14 8.90
C PHE A 338 9.10 22.97 10.36
N GLY A 339 10.14 23.67 10.82
CA GLY A 339 10.67 23.50 12.17
C GLY A 339 11.08 22.05 12.43
N LYS A 340 10.69 21.52 13.61
CA LYS A 340 10.83 20.10 13.94
C LYS A 340 9.63 19.26 13.48
N ALA A 341 8.62 19.88 12.86
CA ALA A 341 7.43 19.16 12.46
C ALA A 341 7.79 18.17 11.34
N ASN A 342 7.41 16.92 11.56
CA ASN A 342 7.48 15.88 10.57
C ASN A 342 6.22 15.95 9.72
N LYS A 343 6.18 16.88 8.74
CA LYS A 343 5.02 17.02 7.86
C LYS A 343 5.31 16.31 6.55
N ASN A 344 4.60 15.22 6.32
CA ASN A 344 4.63 14.55 5.04
C ASN A 344 3.68 15.30 4.10
N LEU A 345 4.09 15.40 2.84
CA LEU A 345 3.50 16.30 1.87
C LEU A 345 2.44 15.55 1.08
N THR A 346 2.80 14.99 -0.07
CA THR A 346 1.94 14.11 -0.85
C THR A 346 2.03 12.67 -0.34
N SER A 347 0.88 12.05 -0.07
CA SER A 347 0.80 10.64 0.30
C SER A 347 -0.31 9.92 -0.46
N MET A 348 -0.01 8.69 -0.82
CA MET A 348 -0.98 7.72 -1.32
C MET A 348 -1.59 6.97 -0.13
N SER A 349 -2.87 6.68 -0.24
CA SER A 349 -3.57 5.63 0.48
C SER A 349 -3.91 4.51 -0.51
N LEU A 350 -4.08 3.29 -0.02
CA LEU A 350 -4.44 2.12 -0.83
C LEU A 350 -5.57 1.33 -0.17
N TYR A 351 -6.69 1.18 -0.85
CA TYR A 351 -7.66 0.14 -0.54
C TYR A 351 -7.21 -1.20 -1.13
N SER A 352 -7.36 -2.27 -0.35
CA SER A 352 -7.22 -3.67 -0.77
C SER A 352 -8.41 -4.45 -0.26
N GLY A 353 -9.29 -4.90 -1.15
CA GLY A 353 -10.50 -5.60 -0.75
C GLY A 353 -11.34 -6.07 -1.92
N PRO A 354 -12.56 -6.56 -1.67
CA PRO A 354 -13.48 -6.97 -2.72
C PRO A 354 -13.80 -5.84 -3.70
N ALA A 355 -13.77 -6.13 -5.00
CA ALA A 355 -14.18 -5.19 -6.05
C ALA A 355 -15.69 -4.92 -6.04
N ASN A 356 -16.49 -5.94 -5.68
CA ASN A 356 -17.95 -5.88 -5.61
C ASN A 356 -18.43 -6.45 -4.27
N PRO A 357 -18.35 -5.68 -3.18
CA PRO A 357 -18.59 -6.22 -1.84
C PRO A 357 -19.99 -6.81 -1.62
N THR A 358 -21.01 -6.35 -2.36
CA THR A 358 -22.36 -6.92 -2.29
C THR A 358 -22.47 -8.33 -2.88
N GLU A 359 -21.50 -8.74 -3.69
CA GLU A 359 -21.40 -10.05 -4.33
C GLU A 359 -20.29 -10.92 -3.73
N THR A 360 -19.64 -10.44 -2.67
CA THR A 360 -18.53 -11.13 -2.01
C THR A 360 -18.91 -11.49 -0.59
N ASP A 361 -18.40 -12.62 -0.14
CA ASP A 361 -18.46 -13.03 1.25
C ASP A 361 -17.13 -13.68 1.65
N GLY A 362 -16.91 -13.84 2.94
CA GLY A 362 -15.57 -14.08 3.45
C GLY A 362 -15.50 -14.33 4.93
N TRP A 363 -14.48 -15.08 5.30
CA TRP A 363 -14.31 -15.63 6.64
C TRP A 363 -12.90 -15.36 7.11
N THR A 364 -12.80 -14.58 8.19
CA THR A 364 -11.53 -14.32 8.85
C THR A 364 -11.06 -15.60 9.55
N ILE A 365 -9.86 -16.04 9.17
CA ILE A 365 -9.16 -17.19 9.75
C ILE A 365 -8.25 -16.71 10.88
N THR A 366 -7.60 -15.55 10.70
CA THR A 366 -6.63 -14.93 11.63
C THR A 366 -6.96 -13.44 11.76
N PRO A 367 -6.98 -12.83 12.97
CA PRO A 367 -6.54 -13.36 14.28
C PRO A 367 -7.57 -14.20 15.06
N ALA A 368 -8.83 -14.27 14.60
CA ALA A 368 -9.87 -15.08 15.22
C ALA A 368 -10.63 -15.87 14.16
N LEU A 369 -10.85 -17.17 14.41
CA LEU A 369 -11.76 -18.01 13.62
C LEU A 369 -13.19 -17.74 14.07
N GLN A 370 -13.78 -16.61 13.65
CA GLN A 370 -15.16 -16.27 13.99
C GLN A 370 -15.99 -15.98 12.74
N PRO A 371 -17.24 -16.49 12.67
CA PRO A 371 -18.23 -16.03 11.69
C PRO A 371 -18.46 -14.53 11.87
N HIS A 372 -18.26 -13.73 10.83
CA HIS A 372 -18.68 -12.33 10.83
C HIS A 372 -19.97 -12.18 10.02
N PRO A 373 -21.06 -11.63 10.61
CA PRO A 373 -22.36 -11.51 9.95
C PRO A 373 -22.40 -10.42 8.85
N GLU A 374 -21.38 -9.56 8.81
CA GLU A 374 -21.15 -8.58 7.75
C GLU A 374 -19.70 -8.71 7.32
N THR A 375 -19.45 -8.97 6.03
CA THR A 375 -18.14 -9.32 5.51
C THR A 375 -17.23 -8.10 5.34
N LYS A 376 -16.90 -7.41 6.44
CA LYS A 376 -15.83 -6.41 6.44
C LYS A 376 -14.50 -7.17 6.30
N ILE A 377 -13.95 -7.23 5.10
CA ILE A 377 -12.69 -7.97 4.81
C ILE A 377 -11.64 -7.14 4.08
N GLY A 378 -11.99 -5.91 3.72
CA GLY A 378 -11.09 -4.94 3.13
C GLY A 378 -10.08 -4.38 4.12
N TRP A 379 -9.02 -3.83 3.56
CA TRP A 379 -7.93 -3.17 4.26
C TRP A 379 -7.66 -1.82 3.61
N ILE A 380 -7.34 -0.80 4.41
CA ILE A 380 -6.83 0.48 3.92
C ILE A 380 -5.50 0.79 4.60
N GLY A 381 -4.47 1.00 3.78
CA GLY A 381 -3.22 1.63 4.17
C GLY A 381 -3.27 3.11 3.85
N THR A 382 -3.04 4.01 4.81
CA THR A 382 -3.18 5.45 4.58
C THR A 382 -1.89 6.16 4.19
N GLY A 383 -0.74 5.49 4.37
CA GLY A 383 0.54 6.20 4.43
C GLY A 383 0.43 7.34 5.44
N ASP A 384 0.78 8.54 5.00
CA ASP A 384 0.79 9.74 5.83
C ASP A 384 -0.24 10.80 5.42
N THR A 385 -1.30 10.34 4.75
CA THR A 385 -2.44 11.18 4.31
C THR A 385 -2.97 12.05 5.47
N PRO A 386 -3.16 13.37 5.29
CA PRO A 386 -3.54 14.29 6.37
C PRO A 386 -5.04 14.22 6.70
N LEU A 387 -5.50 13.15 7.32
CA LEU A 387 -6.91 12.92 7.69
C LEU A 387 -7.31 13.62 9.01
N LYS A 388 -6.96 14.90 9.14
CA LYS A 388 -7.26 15.73 10.32
C LYS A 388 -8.30 16.81 10.02
N ASP A 389 -8.17 17.48 8.88
CA ASP A 389 -9.08 18.56 8.52
C ASP A 389 -10.37 17.98 7.93
N PRO A 390 -11.57 18.51 8.29
CA PRO A 390 -12.84 17.95 7.82
C PRO A 390 -12.99 17.87 6.30
N GLY A 391 -12.35 18.78 5.57
CA GLY A 391 -12.32 18.75 4.10
C GLY A 391 -11.55 17.53 3.57
N ASP A 392 -10.36 17.26 4.12
CA ASP A 392 -9.55 16.11 3.72
C ASP A 392 -10.22 14.78 4.07
N ILE A 393 -10.92 14.73 5.21
CA ILE A 393 -11.75 13.58 5.60
C ILE A 393 -12.89 13.39 4.60
N SER A 394 -13.64 14.45 4.28
CA SER A 394 -14.76 14.39 3.33
C SER A 394 -14.33 13.94 1.94
N ASP A 395 -13.17 14.41 1.45
CA ASP A 395 -12.64 14.01 0.15
C ASP A 395 -12.24 12.54 0.14
N PHE A 396 -11.60 12.08 1.22
CA PHE A 396 -11.21 10.67 1.40
C PHE A 396 -12.44 9.74 1.47
N GLU A 397 -13.44 10.09 2.28
CA GLU A 397 -14.69 9.34 2.39
C GLU A 397 -15.47 9.35 1.08
N SER A 398 -15.45 10.44 0.32
CA SER A 398 -16.10 10.53 -0.99
C SER A 398 -15.43 9.59 -2.00
N PHE A 399 -14.10 9.56 -2.03
CA PHE A 399 -13.34 8.68 -2.91
C PHE A 399 -13.58 7.20 -2.57
N TYR A 400 -13.49 6.81 -1.29
CA TYR A 400 -13.70 5.42 -0.87
C TYR A 400 -15.14 5.11 -0.46
N SER A 401 -16.12 5.89 -0.91
CA SER A 401 -17.49 5.85 -0.39
C SER A 401 -18.16 4.47 -0.42
N SER A 402 -17.82 3.64 -1.41
CA SER A 402 -18.34 2.27 -1.54
C SER A 402 -17.48 1.25 -0.79
N GLU A 403 -16.17 1.44 -0.80
CA GLU A 403 -15.16 0.53 -0.29
C GLU A 403 -14.97 0.62 1.24
N ILE A 404 -15.04 1.83 1.81
CA ILE A 404 -14.66 2.10 3.20
C ILE A 404 -15.53 1.34 4.20
N ARG A 405 -16.80 1.08 3.85
CA ARG A 405 -17.74 0.31 4.68
C ARG A 405 -17.37 -1.17 4.83
N GLN A 406 -16.48 -1.65 3.96
CA GLN A 406 -16.06 -3.05 3.89
C GLN A 406 -14.70 -3.25 4.53
N VAL A 407 -14.11 -2.18 5.09
CA VAL A 407 -12.79 -2.22 5.68
C VAL A 407 -12.89 -2.74 7.10
N THR A 408 -12.27 -3.89 7.36
CA THR A 408 -12.09 -4.39 8.73
C THR A 408 -10.82 -3.85 9.37
N THR A 409 -9.80 -3.57 8.56
CA THR A 409 -8.49 -3.15 9.05
C THR A 409 -8.08 -1.83 8.42
N PHE A 410 -7.96 -0.81 9.26
CA PHE A 410 -7.57 0.53 8.85
C PHE A 410 -6.22 0.88 9.48
N MET A 411 -5.22 1.20 8.66
CA MET A 411 -3.95 1.70 9.19
C MET A 411 -4.10 3.17 9.55
N PHE A 412 -3.64 3.54 10.75
CA PHE A 412 -3.59 4.94 11.11
C PHE A 412 -2.63 5.73 10.21
N PRO A 413 -2.99 6.96 9.82
CA PRO A 413 -2.06 7.88 9.19
C PRO A 413 -0.81 8.11 10.02
N HIS A 414 0.36 8.07 9.37
CA HIS A 414 1.63 8.51 9.94
C HIS A 414 1.89 7.92 11.33
N HIS A 415 1.85 6.59 11.40
CA HIS A 415 2.09 5.81 12.63
C HIS A 415 1.09 6.10 13.77
N GLY A 416 -0.06 6.74 13.49
CA GLY A 416 -1.01 7.21 14.51
C GLY A 416 -0.68 8.59 15.05
N SER A 417 -0.26 9.51 14.17
CA SER A 417 -0.02 10.90 14.53
C SER A 417 -1.31 11.71 14.67
N ILE A 418 -1.45 12.43 15.80
CA ILE A 418 -2.53 13.40 16.01
C ILE A 418 -2.45 14.61 15.07
N GLU A 419 -1.32 14.79 14.38
CA GLU A 419 -1.18 15.83 13.36
C GLU A 419 -1.76 15.42 12.01
N ASN A 420 -2.07 14.13 11.84
CA ASN A 420 -2.64 13.55 10.62
C ASN A 420 -4.03 12.94 10.87
N SER A 421 -4.57 13.04 12.09
CA SER A 421 -5.83 12.41 12.46
C SER A 421 -6.57 13.20 13.53
N ASP A 422 -7.89 13.23 13.44
CA ASP A 422 -8.78 13.79 14.46
C ASP A 422 -9.43 12.67 15.30
N PRO A 423 -9.17 12.58 16.63
CA PRO A 423 -9.81 11.59 17.49
C PRO A 423 -11.31 11.84 17.67
N GLY A 424 -11.81 13.05 17.37
CA GLY A 424 -13.23 13.37 17.39
C GLY A 424 -13.97 12.91 16.12
N GLN A 425 -13.24 12.62 15.04
CA GLN A 425 -13.79 12.22 13.76
C GLN A 425 -12.90 11.15 13.11
N LEU A 426 -13.01 9.91 13.59
CA LEU A 426 -12.36 8.78 12.93
C LEU A 426 -12.97 8.57 11.53
N VAL A 427 -12.11 8.49 10.52
CA VAL A 427 -12.50 8.38 9.10
C VAL A 427 -13.09 7.01 8.74
N SER A 428 -12.92 6.00 9.60
CA SER A 428 -13.36 4.64 9.34
C SER A 428 -14.03 4.05 10.58
N ASP A 429 -14.99 3.17 10.36
CA ASP A 429 -15.65 2.33 11.36
C ASP A 429 -15.05 0.91 11.38
N ALA A 430 -13.80 0.77 10.91
CA ALA A 430 -13.07 -0.49 10.90
C ALA A 430 -13.00 -1.12 12.29
N GLU A 431 -13.05 -2.45 12.32
CA GLU A 431 -13.03 -3.23 13.54
C GLU A 431 -11.64 -3.26 14.18
N THR A 432 -10.59 -3.10 13.38
CA THR A 432 -9.21 -3.03 13.84
C THR A 432 -8.48 -1.83 13.24
N PHE A 433 -7.86 -1.05 14.11
CA PHE A 433 -6.91 -0.02 13.71
C PHE A 433 -5.48 -0.49 13.94
N VAL A 434 -4.60 -0.28 12.96
CA VAL A 434 -3.20 -0.71 13.03
C VAL A 434 -2.27 0.50 12.98
N ALA A 435 -1.29 0.57 13.88
CA ALA A 435 -0.19 1.54 13.83
C ALA A 435 1.15 0.82 13.66
N ALA A 436 1.86 1.07 12.55
CA ALA A 436 3.26 0.69 12.42
C ALA A 436 4.11 1.74 13.16
N ALA A 437 4.44 1.49 14.43
CA ALA A 437 5.12 2.46 15.29
C ALA A 437 6.02 1.73 16.28
N ASP A 438 7.22 2.26 16.52
CA ASP A 438 8.10 1.81 17.60
C ASP A 438 8.27 2.99 18.56
N PRO A 439 7.39 3.20 19.55
CA PRO A 439 7.42 4.38 20.40
C PRO A 439 8.63 4.37 21.35
N PRO A 440 9.69 5.20 21.16
CA PRO A 440 10.55 5.60 22.26
C PRO A 440 9.89 6.76 23.05
N HIS A 441 10.37 7.02 24.27
CA HIS A 441 9.83 8.03 25.21
C HIS A 441 9.63 9.48 24.69
N ALA A 442 10.06 9.83 23.48
CA ALA A 442 10.01 11.18 22.92
C ALA A 442 8.93 11.40 21.84
N TRP A 443 8.30 10.36 21.31
CA TRP A 443 7.26 10.46 20.28
C TRP A 443 5.98 9.77 20.76
N GLU A 444 4.85 10.48 20.74
CA GLU A 444 3.55 9.92 21.14
C GLU A 444 2.83 9.31 19.92
N HIS A 445 3.45 8.33 19.27
CA HIS A 445 2.86 7.58 18.15
C HIS A 445 2.75 6.07 18.48
N PRO A 446 1.57 5.45 18.31
CA PRO A 446 0.30 6.12 18.05
C PRO A 446 -0.13 6.98 19.26
N SER A 447 -0.83 8.09 18.99
CA SER A 447 -1.35 8.97 20.04
C SER A 447 -2.33 8.21 20.93
N LYS A 448 -2.18 8.36 22.25
CA LYS A 448 -3.12 7.77 23.23
C LYS A 448 -4.56 8.22 22.98
N GLN A 449 -4.76 9.47 22.53
CA GLN A 449 -6.08 9.99 22.22
C GLN A 449 -6.73 9.24 21.05
N LEU A 450 -5.98 8.99 19.98
CA LEU A 450 -6.47 8.23 18.82
C LEU A 450 -6.76 6.77 19.19
N CYS A 451 -5.84 6.13 19.93
CA CYS A 451 -6.05 4.76 20.40
C CYS A 451 -7.31 4.64 21.29
N ASN A 452 -7.56 5.64 22.14
CA ASN A 452 -8.76 5.65 22.98
C ASN A 452 -10.02 5.92 22.17
N ALA A 453 -9.98 6.84 21.19
CA ALA A 453 -11.10 7.09 20.29
C ALA A 453 -11.53 5.82 19.54
N ALA A 454 -10.57 5.08 18.96
CA ALA A 454 -10.85 3.82 18.27
C ALA A 454 -11.48 2.78 19.22
N ARG A 455 -10.93 2.63 20.42
CA ARG A 455 -11.49 1.72 21.44
C ARG A 455 -12.87 2.13 21.92
N PHE A 456 -13.14 3.43 22.07
CA PHE A 456 -14.47 3.93 22.43
C PHE A 456 -15.49 3.74 21.31
N ALA A 457 -15.05 3.70 20.05
CA ALA A 457 -15.86 3.31 18.90
C ALA A 457 -16.06 1.79 18.79
N GLY A 458 -15.47 0.99 19.69
CA GLY A 458 -15.60 -0.48 19.72
C GLY A 458 -14.53 -1.24 18.93
N ALA A 459 -13.54 -0.54 18.36
CA ALA A 459 -12.48 -1.17 17.57
C ALA A 459 -11.30 -1.67 18.41
N ALA A 460 -10.64 -2.72 17.93
CA ALA A 460 -9.32 -3.14 18.39
C ALA A 460 -8.24 -2.16 17.91
N VAL A 461 -7.14 -2.08 18.65
CA VAL A 461 -5.98 -1.24 18.28
C VAL A 461 -4.71 -2.06 18.42
N GLU A 462 -4.06 -2.30 17.28
CA GLU A 462 -2.83 -3.08 17.16
C GLU A 462 -1.64 -2.17 16.86
N VAL A 463 -0.55 -2.36 17.60
CA VAL A 463 0.68 -1.58 17.43
C VAL A 463 1.80 -2.50 17.01
N VAL A 464 2.19 -2.39 15.75
CA VAL A 464 3.25 -3.19 15.14
C VAL A 464 4.58 -2.47 15.33
N MET A 465 5.40 -3.00 16.23
CA MET A 465 6.71 -2.48 16.60
C MET A 465 7.82 -3.19 15.80
N LYS A 466 9.09 -3.02 16.21
CA LYS A 466 10.23 -3.71 15.57
C LYS A 466 10.40 -5.19 15.96
N GLN A 467 9.74 -5.63 17.03
CA GLN A 467 9.86 -7.00 17.55
C GLN A 467 8.94 -7.93 16.76
N ARG A 468 9.46 -9.07 16.28
CA ARG A 468 8.71 -10.00 15.40
C ARG A 468 7.34 -10.41 15.93
N LYS A 469 7.23 -10.63 17.25
CA LYS A 469 5.98 -10.97 17.94
C LYS A 469 4.85 -9.92 17.85
N THR A 470 5.17 -8.71 17.39
CA THR A 470 4.20 -7.61 17.22
C THR A 470 3.70 -7.49 15.79
N ALA A 471 4.17 -8.35 14.87
CA ALA A 471 3.60 -8.41 13.53
C ALA A 471 2.10 -8.62 13.61
N PHE A 472 1.36 -7.95 12.72
CA PHE A 472 -0.08 -8.11 12.62
C PHE A 472 -0.39 -8.90 11.35
N ASP A 473 -0.97 -10.07 11.55
CA ASP A 473 -1.27 -11.04 10.50
C ASP A 473 -2.78 -11.16 10.36
N GLU A 474 -3.26 -11.19 9.12
CA GLU A 474 -4.66 -11.47 8.82
C GLU A 474 -4.74 -12.42 7.62
N SER A 475 -5.71 -13.32 7.70
CA SER A 475 -5.95 -14.30 6.65
C SER A 475 -7.46 -14.42 6.48
N VAL A 476 -7.94 -14.26 5.25
CA VAL A 476 -9.36 -14.25 4.93
C VAL A 476 -9.62 -15.22 3.79
N LEU A 477 -10.52 -16.17 4.01
CA LEU A 477 -11.07 -16.97 2.92
C LEU A 477 -12.19 -16.18 2.26
N VAL A 478 -12.20 -16.07 0.94
CA VAL A 478 -13.13 -15.23 0.19
C VAL A 478 -13.82 -16.06 -0.89
N ALA A 479 -15.13 -15.84 -1.05
CA ALA A 479 -15.97 -16.42 -2.08
C ALA A 479 -16.79 -15.32 -2.78
N TRP A 480 -17.17 -15.54 -4.03
CA TRP A 480 -17.92 -14.57 -4.85
C TRP A 480 -19.18 -15.18 -5.46
N GLY A 481 -20.14 -14.34 -5.80
CA GLY A 481 -21.34 -14.73 -6.55
C GLY A 481 -22.20 -15.75 -5.80
N ASP A 482 -22.57 -16.84 -6.48
CA ASP A 482 -23.38 -17.90 -5.86
C ASP A 482 -22.59 -18.78 -4.87
N ASP A 483 -21.27 -18.88 -5.05
CA ASP A 483 -20.37 -19.69 -4.21
C ASP A 483 -20.31 -19.17 -2.75
N ARG A 484 -20.74 -17.93 -2.51
CA ARG A 484 -20.86 -17.33 -1.16
C ARG A 484 -21.84 -18.08 -0.25
N ARG A 485 -22.88 -18.73 -0.81
CA ARG A 485 -23.81 -19.50 0.03
C ARG A 485 -23.17 -20.78 0.55
N ASP A 486 -22.12 -21.24 -0.11
CA ASP A 486 -21.43 -22.45 0.24
C ASP A 486 -20.37 -22.20 1.30
N ILE A 487 -19.66 -21.04 1.30
CA ILE A 487 -18.69 -20.70 2.36
C ILE A 487 -19.35 -20.72 3.76
N HIS A 488 -20.59 -20.23 3.88
CA HIS A 488 -21.35 -20.32 5.13
C HIS A 488 -21.65 -21.75 5.57
N LYS A 489 -21.93 -22.67 4.64
CA LYS A 489 -22.18 -24.09 4.97
C LYS A 489 -20.93 -24.75 5.54
N LEU A 490 -19.74 -24.39 5.04
CA LEU A 490 -18.45 -24.93 5.51
C LEU A 490 -18.27 -24.75 7.01
N PHE A 491 -18.63 -23.58 7.52
CA PHE A 491 -18.37 -23.21 8.90
C PHE A 491 -19.61 -23.29 9.81
N SER A 492 -20.83 -23.31 9.24
CA SER A 492 -22.08 -23.52 10.00
C SER A 492 -22.35 -25.00 10.32
N ALA A 493 -21.75 -25.94 9.58
CA ALA A 493 -21.86 -27.37 9.86
C ALA A 493 -21.11 -27.81 11.14
N GLY A 494 -20.40 -26.89 11.79
CA GLY A 494 -19.32 -27.23 12.70
C GLY A 494 -18.17 -27.89 11.93
N LEU A 495 -16.95 -27.77 12.42
CA LEU A 495 -15.93 -28.77 12.11
C LEU A 495 -16.47 -30.09 12.68
N GLY A 496 -17.22 -30.83 11.86
CA GLY A 496 -17.90 -32.06 12.25
C GLY A 496 -16.90 -33.13 12.67
N PRO A 497 -17.31 -34.02 13.59
CA PRO A 497 -16.42 -34.90 14.33
C PRO A 497 -15.89 -36.05 13.46
N ASP A 498 -14.82 -36.69 13.91
CA ASP A 498 -14.31 -37.99 13.45
C ASP A 498 -13.35 -37.96 12.24
N ASP A 499 -12.17 -37.36 12.45
CA ASP A 499 -10.93 -38.03 12.05
C ASP A 499 -10.03 -38.06 13.30
N GLU A 500 -9.70 -39.28 13.75
CA GLU A 500 -8.86 -39.53 14.93
C GLU A 500 -7.50 -38.81 14.79
N GLY A 501 -7.39 -37.60 15.34
CA GLY A 501 -6.14 -36.84 15.36
C GLY A 501 -6.25 -35.32 15.50
N CYS A 502 -7.42 -34.71 15.29
CA CYS A 502 -7.56 -33.25 15.39
C CYS A 502 -8.33 -32.86 16.67
N GLU A 503 -7.63 -32.43 17.71
CA GLU A 503 -8.27 -31.87 18.92
C GLU A 503 -9.06 -30.61 18.56
N SER A 504 -10.36 -30.62 18.89
CA SER A 504 -11.27 -29.49 18.74
C SER A 504 -10.77 -28.25 19.49
N VAL A 505 -10.54 -27.16 18.78
CA VAL A 505 -10.11 -25.87 19.37
C VAL A 505 -11.34 -25.12 19.91
N ALA A 506 -11.96 -25.67 20.96
CA ALA A 506 -12.94 -25.00 21.78
C ALA A 506 -12.40 -24.90 23.21
N GLY A 507 -11.35 -24.10 23.40
CA GLY A 507 -10.68 -24.10 24.71
C GLY A 507 -9.53 -23.14 24.92
N VAL A 508 -9.52 -21.92 24.36
CA VAL A 508 -8.52 -20.90 24.77
C VAL A 508 -9.14 -19.50 24.80
N ALA A 509 -9.90 -19.19 25.86
CA ALA A 509 -10.15 -17.80 26.28
C ALA A 509 -10.69 -17.75 27.74
N LYS A 510 -9.96 -18.34 28.69
CA LYS A 510 -10.08 -17.98 30.11
C LYS A 510 -8.69 -17.95 30.74
N GLY A 511 -7.98 -16.85 30.54
CA GLY A 511 -6.65 -16.60 31.08
C GLY A 511 -6.49 -15.19 31.64
N ARG A 512 -6.90 -15.03 32.91
CA ARG A 512 -6.43 -14.04 33.90
C ARG A 512 -6.33 -12.56 33.49
N ILE A 513 -7.39 -11.83 33.85
CA ILE A 513 -7.28 -10.48 34.40
C ILE A 513 -6.49 -10.60 35.71
N HIS A 514 -5.28 -10.04 35.77
CA HIS A 514 -4.66 -9.69 37.04
C HIS A 514 -4.85 -8.18 37.24
N THR A 515 -5.48 -7.87 38.38
CA THR A 515 -5.59 -6.58 39.05
C THR A 515 -4.27 -5.82 39.14
#